data_AF-A0A8J6KI77-F1
#
_entry.id   AF-A0A8J6KI77-F1
#
_cell.length_a   1.000
_cell.length_b   1.000
_cell.length_c   1.000
_cell.angle_alpha   90.00
_cell.angle_beta   90.00
_cell.angle_gamma   90.00
#
_symmetry.space_group_name_H-M   'P 1'
#
loop_
_entity.id
_entity.type
_entity.pdbx_description
1 polymer ?
#
loop_
_entity_poly.entity_id
_entity_poly.type
_entity_poly.pdbx_seq_one_letter_code
_entity_poly.pdbx_strand_id
1 'polypeptide(L)' 'MVRMNVLANALKSINNAEKRGKRQVLIRPCSKVIVRFLTMMMRHGYIGEFEIIDDHRAGKIVVNLTGRLTIVE' A
#
# COMPACT_ATOMS: atom_id res chain seq x y z
N MET A 1 -12.66 -10.95 13.45
CA MET A 1 -11.18 -11.08 13.50
C MET A 1 -10.59 -9.70 13.75
N VAL A 2 -9.74 -9.54 14.77
CA VAL A 2 -9.16 -8.24 15.15
C VAL A 2 -7.92 -7.97 14.29
N ARG A 3 -7.81 -6.78 13.68
CA ARG A 3 -6.62 -6.37 12.93
C ARG A 3 -5.59 -5.80 13.91
N MET A 4 -4.56 -6.58 14.21
CA MET A 4 -3.51 -6.20 15.18
C MET A 4 -2.48 -5.23 14.60
N ASN A 5 -2.08 -5.40 13.32
CA ASN A 5 -1.08 -4.55 12.69
C ASN A 5 -1.51 -4.13 11.28
N VAL A 6 -2.02 -2.90 11.15
CA VAL A 6 -2.52 -2.37 9.87
C VAL A 6 -1.42 -2.10 8.85
N LEU A 7 -0.20 -1.78 9.30
CA LEU A 7 0.95 -1.54 8.41
C LEU A 7 1.44 -2.86 7.81
N ALA A 8 1.63 -3.90 8.63
CA ALA A 8 2.06 -5.21 8.14
C ALA A 8 1.09 -5.78 7.09
N ASN A 9 -0.22 -5.63 7.31
CA ASN A 9 -1.25 -6.05 6.36
C ASN A 9 -1.21 -5.24 5.04
N ALA A 10 -0.96 -3.93 5.12
CA ALA A 10 -0.80 -3.09 3.94
C ALA A 10 0.41 -3.52 3.10
N LEU A 11 1.58 -3.69 3.73
CA LEU A 11 2.81 -4.11 3.06
C LEU A 11 2.69 -5.50 2.44
N LYS A 12 2.05 -6.45 3.14
CA LYS A 12 1.78 -7.78 2.60
C LYS A 12 0.87 -7.72 1.37
N SER A 13 -0.12 -6.82 1.37
CA SER A 13 -1.01 -6.63 0.22
C SER A 13 -0.27 -6.07 -1.00
N ILE A 14 0.64 -5.11 -0.80
CA ILE A 14 1.51 -4.55 -1.85
C ILE A 14 2.42 -5.64 -2.42
N ASN A 15 3.15 -6.36 -1.56
CA ASN A 15 4.06 -7.43 -1.99
C ASN A 15 3.30 -8.52 -2.79
N ASN A 16 2.13 -8.93 -2.31
CA ASN A 16 1.31 -9.92 -3.02
C ASN A 16 0.78 -9.41 -4.37
N ALA A 17 0.47 -8.12 -4.48
CA ALA A 17 -0.01 -7.52 -5.72
C ALA A 17 1.13 -7.37 -6.75
N GLU A 18 2.31 -6.95 -6.30
CA GLU A 18 3.55 -6.91 -7.10
C GLU A 18 3.93 -8.30 -7.62
N LYS A 19 3.98 -9.32 -6.74
CA LYS A 19 4.25 -10.71 -7.12
C LYS A 19 3.26 -11.27 -8.15
N ARG A 20 2.03 -10.74 -8.19
CA ARG A 20 0.99 -11.12 -9.15
C ARG A 20 1.00 -10.26 -10.42
N GLY A 21 1.93 -9.32 -10.57
CA GLY A 21 2.02 -8.42 -11.71
C GLY A 21 0.83 -7.46 -11.83
N LYS A 22 0.15 -7.15 -10.71
CA LYS A 22 -0.95 -6.18 -10.72
C LYS A 22 -0.42 -4.77 -10.91
N ARG A 23 -1.16 -3.94 -11.65
CA ARG A 23 -0.82 -2.51 -11.83
C ARG A 23 -1.14 -1.66 -10.61
N GLN A 24 -2.09 -2.11 -9.78
CA GLN A 24 -2.59 -1.35 -8.63
C GLN A 24 -2.98 -2.26 -7.47
N VAL A 25 -2.94 -1.72 -6.26
CA VAL A 25 -3.43 -2.37 -5.05
C VAL A 25 -4.27 -1.42 -4.20
N LEU A 26 -5.36 -1.95 -3.65
CA LEU A 26 -6.24 -1.26 -2.72
C LEU A 26 -5.90 -1.65 -1.28
N ILE A 27 -5.62 -0.66 -0.43
CA ILE A 27 -5.28 -0.84 0.99
C ILE A 27 -6.43 -0.31 1.86
N ARG A 28 -6.82 -1.10 2.87
CA ARG A 28 -7.83 -0.72 3.87
C ARG A 28 -7.50 -1.31 5.25
N PRO A 29 -7.54 -0.53 6.35
CA PRO A 29 -7.98 0.87 6.44
C PRO A 29 -6.87 1.86 6.07
N CYS A 30 -7.22 3.11 5.78
CA CYS A 30 -6.25 4.18 5.68
C CYS A 30 -5.75 4.57 7.09
N SER A 31 -4.46 4.82 7.24
CA SER A 31 -3.88 5.34 8.49
C SER A 31 -2.73 6.30 8.19
N LYS A 32 -2.49 7.28 9.08
CA LYS A 32 -1.40 8.25 8.93
C LYS A 32 -0.02 7.57 8.81
N VAL A 33 0.17 6.44 9.50
CA VAL A 33 1.42 5.66 9.44
C VAL A 33 1.60 5.04 8.06
N ILE A 34 0.56 4.43 7.49
CA ILE A 34 0.62 3.85 6.14
C ILE A 34 0.90 4.94 5.11
N VAL A 35 0.22 6.09 5.20
CA VAL A 35 0.42 7.21 4.27
C VAL A 35 1.88 7.70 4.32
N ARG A 36 2.44 7.97 5.52
CA ARG A 36 3.83 8.40 5.66
C ARG A 36 4.82 7.38 5.11
N PHE A 37 4.55 6.09 5.31
CA PHE A 37 5.41 5.03 4.78
C PHE A 37 5.36 4.96 3.25
N LEU A 38 4.15 5.02 2.66
CA LEU A 38 3.98 5.05 1.20
C LEU A 38 4.60 6.30 0.57
N THR A 39 4.50 7.47 1.21
CA THR A 39 5.22 8.67 0.77
C THR A 39 6.74 8.43 0.69
N MET A 40 7.31 7.75 1.70
CA MET A 40 8.73 7.41 1.69
C MET A 40 9.07 6.42 0.56
N MET A 41 8.25 5.38 0.37
CA MET A 41 8.43 4.40 -0.71
C MET A 41 8.37 5.04 -2.10
N MET A 42 7.44 5.97 -2.30
CA MET A 42 7.28 6.72 -3.55
C MET A 42 8.50 7.63 -3.80
N ARG A 43 8.99 8.33 -2.77
CA ARG A 43 10.20 9.17 -2.88
C ARG A 43 11.45 8.38 -3.25
N HIS A 44 11.54 7.13 -2.81
CA HIS A 44 12.63 6.22 -3.20
C HIS A 44 12.38 5.50 -4.53
N GLY A 45 11.23 5.70 -5.17
CA GLY A 45 10.91 5.10 -6.47
C GLY A 45 10.51 3.62 -6.43
N TYR A 46 10.18 3.07 -5.25
CA TYR A 46 9.72 1.67 -5.12
C TYR A 46 8.28 1.48 -5.59
N ILE A 47 7.44 2.49 -5.43
CA ILE A 47 6.04 2.52 -5.88
C ILE A 47 5.79 3.79 -6.69
N GLY A 48 4.70 3.81 -7.44
CA GLY A 48 4.21 4.99 -8.14
C GLY A 48 3.39 5.89 -7.22
N GLU A 49 2.60 6.76 -7.84
CA GLU A 49 1.66 7.62 -7.14
C GLU A 49 0.60 6.81 -6.39
N PHE A 50 0.06 7.39 -5.32
CA PHE A 50 -1.05 6.80 -4.58
C PHE A 50 -2.08 7.87 -4.21
N GLU A 51 -3.33 7.43 -4.12
CA GLU A 51 -4.47 8.28 -3.81
C GLU A 51 -5.18 7.81 -2.55
N ILE A 52 -5.62 8.75 -1.73
CA ILE A 52 -6.44 8.49 -0.54
C ILE A 52 -7.89 8.73 -0.92
N ILE A 53 -8.72 7.71 -0.76
CA ILE A 53 -10.16 7.77 -1.01
C ILE A 53 -10.87 7.85 0.33
N ASP A 54 -11.63 8.92 0.55
CA ASP A 54 -12.57 9.03 1.66
C ASP A 54 -13.86 8.28 1.31
N ASP A 55 -14.15 7.22 2.07
CA ASP A 55 -15.38 6.45 1.94
C ASP A 55 -16.34 6.63 3.10
N HIS A 56 -16.17 7.71 3.88
CA HIS A 56 -16.92 8.05 5.09
C HIS A 56 -16.88 6.94 6.15
N ARG A 57 -15.87 6.06 6.06
CA ARG A 57 -15.63 4.95 6.99
C ARG A 57 -14.21 5.04 7.53
N ALA A 58 -13.33 4.18 7.04
CA ALA A 58 -11.94 4.09 7.50
C ALA A 58 -10.94 4.54 6.43
N GLY A 59 -11.43 5.12 5.33
CA GLY A 59 -10.65 5.47 4.16
C GLY A 59 -10.10 4.26 3.41
N LYS A 60 -9.60 4.51 2.21
CA LYS A 60 -8.89 3.54 1.38
C LYS A 60 -7.69 4.24 0.75
N ILE A 61 -6.69 3.46 0.36
CA ILE A 61 -5.55 3.97 -0.40
C ILE A 61 -5.40 3.12 -1.66
N VAL A 62 -5.37 3.75 -2.83
CA VAL A 62 -5.02 3.09 -4.09
C VAL A 62 -3.57 3.41 -4.39
N VAL A 63 -2.74 2.38 -4.54
CA VAL A 63 -1.32 2.53 -4.84
C VAL A 63 -1.04 2.02 -6.25
N ASN A 64 -0.40 2.83 -7.08
CA ASN A 64 0.11 2.42 -8.38
C ASN A 64 1.44 1.68 -8.21
N LEU A 65 1.53 0.49 -8.80
CA LEU A 65 2.66 -0.41 -8.73
C LEU A 65 3.52 -0.24 -9.98
N THR A 66 4.85 -0.20 -9.81
CA THR A 66 5.79 0.05 -10.91
C THR A 66 6.55 -1.19 -11.35
N GLY A 67 6.39 -2.32 -10.64
CA GLY A 67 7.15 -3.55 -10.90
C GLY A 67 8.61 -3.49 -10.46
N ARG A 68 9.03 -2.44 -9.76
CA ARG A 68 10.41 -2.23 -9.28
C ARG A 68 10.66 -2.77 -7.87
N LEU A 69 9.62 -3.23 -7.21
CA LEU A 69 9.70 -3.63 -5.81
C LEU A 69 10.37 -5.01 -5.71
N THR A 70 11.64 -5.02 -5.31
CA THR A 70 12.39 -6.27 -5.10
C THR A 70 11.85 -7.00 -3.86
N ILE A 71 11.55 -8.29 -4.04
CA ILE A 71 11.04 -9.18 -3.00
C ILE A 71 12.17 -9.46 -2.01
N VAL A 72 11.95 -9.19 -0.71
CA VAL A 72 12.76 -9.77 0.36
C VAL A 72 11.90 -10.87 1.00
N GLU A 73 12.42 -12.10 1.03
CA GLU A 73 11.76 -13.28 1.61
C GLU A 73 11.73 -13.24 3.14
#